data_AF-A0A7W4DY02-F1
#
_entry.id   AF-A0A7W4DY02-F1
#
_cell.length_a   1.000
_cell.length_b   1.000
_cell.length_c   1.000
_cell.angle_alpha   90.00
_cell.angle_beta   90.00
_cell.angle_gamma   90.00
#
_symmetry.space_group_name_H-M   'P 1'
#
loop_
_entity.id
_entity.type
_entity.pdbx_description
1 polymer ?
#
loop_
_entity_poly.entity_id
_entity_poly.type
_entity_poly.pdbx_seq_one_letter_code
_entity_poly.pdbx_strand_id
1 'polypeptide(L)'
;MKSLKITTLDRYIIRQFLGTYIFAIAMILVISIVFDVAEKIDDFLAEDVSLHDIIFDYYLNFIPYFANLFSPIFVFISVIFFTSK
;
A
#
# COMPACT_ATOMS: atom_id res chain seq x y z
N MET A 1 -23.21 -27.30 -14.75
CA MET A 1 -22.16 -26.34 -14.35
C MET A 1 -22.50 -25.83 -12.94
N LYS A 2 -21.82 -26.29 -11.88
CA LYS A 2 -22.11 -25.85 -10.51
C LYS A 2 -21.71 -24.36 -10.41
N SER A 3 -22.70 -23.49 -10.18
CA SER A 3 -22.49 -22.09 -9.86
C SER A 3 -21.53 -21.99 -8.68
N LEU A 4 -20.34 -21.43 -8.87
CA LEU A 4 -19.41 -21.06 -7.80
C LEU A 4 -20.06 -19.93 -6.98
N LYS A 5 -20.90 -20.29 -6.01
CA LYS A 5 -21.40 -19.33 -5.03
C LYS A 5 -20.29 -19.07 -4.03
N ILE A 6 -19.89 -17.80 -3.91
CA ILE A 6 -18.99 -17.33 -2.85
C ILE A 6 -19.67 -17.65 -1.52
N THR A 7 -19.01 -18.49 -0.71
CA THR A 7 -19.54 -18.90 0.59
C THR A 7 -19.29 -17.82 1.64
N THR A 8 -19.98 -17.92 2.77
CA THR A 8 -19.74 -17.03 3.92
C THR A 8 -18.31 -17.14 4.44
N LEU A 9 -17.73 -18.34 4.36
CA LEU A 9 -16.34 -18.60 4.70
C LEU A 9 -15.39 -17.91 3.73
N ASP A 10 -15.61 -18.01 2.42
CA ASP A 10 -14.77 -17.34 1.42
C ASP A 10 -14.73 -15.83 1.65
N ARG A 11 -15.90 -15.23 1.93
CA ARG A 11 -15.99 -13.80 2.24
C ARG A 11 -15.24 -13.42 3.52
N TYR A 12 -15.25 -14.29 4.53
CA TYR A 12 -14.50 -14.09 5.76
C TYR A 12 -12.99 -14.11 5.50
N ILE A 13 -12.51 -15.13 4.79
CA ILE A 13 -11.10 -15.30 4.42
C ILE A 13 -10.62 -14.09 3.61
N ILE A 14 -11.36 -13.72 2.56
CA ILE A 14 -11.02 -12.57 1.70
C ILE A 14 -10.94 -11.28 2.51
N ARG A 15 -11.91 -11.04 3.40
CA ARG A 15 -11.93 -9.82 4.23
C ARG A 15 -10.75 -9.77 5.19
N GLN A 16 -10.40 -10.90 5.81
CA GLN A 16 -9.29 -10.94 6.76
C GLN A 16 -7.93 -10.86 6.07
N PHE A 17 -7.75 -11.56 4.95
CA PHE A 17 -6.54 -11.51 4.14
C PHE A 17 -6.31 -10.11 3.55
N LEU A 18 -7.29 -9.58 2.80
CA LEU A 18 -7.16 -8.26 2.18
C LEU A 18 -7.06 -7.15 3.22
N GLY A 19 -7.76 -7.28 4.35
CA GLY A 19 -7.63 -6.32 5.45
C GLY A 19 -6.21 -6.28 6.01
N THR A 20 -5.59 -7.44 6.24
CA THR A 20 -4.21 -7.54 6.73
C THR A 20 -3.22 -6.99 5.69
N TYR A 21 -3.39 -7.36 4.43
CA TYR A 21 -2.56 -6.91 3.31
C TYR A 21 -2.57 -5.39 3.13
N ILE A 22 -3.77 -4.79 3.03
CA ILE A 22 -3.92 -3.35 2.84
C ILE A 22 -3.36 -2.61 4.05
N PHE A 23 -3.62 -3.09 5.27
CA PHE A 23 -3.10 -2.47 6.49
C PHE A 23 -1.57 -2.47 6.52
N ALA A 24 -0.95 -3.60 6.21
CA ALA A 24 0.50 -3.75 6.27
C ALA A 24 1.19 -2.94 5.14
N ILE A 25 0.65 -2.94 3.92
CA ILE A 25 1.13 -2.07 2.84
C ILE A 25 0.98 -0.59 3.19
N ALA A 26 -0.17 -0.17 3.71
CA ALA A 26 -0.39 1.23 4.05
C ALA A 26 0.62 1.70 5.10
N MET A 27 0.94 0.86 6.08
CA MET A 27 1.93 1.17 7.12
C MET A 27 3.32 1.42 6.54
N ILE A 28 3.80 0.55 5.64
CA ILE A 28 5.12 0.77 5.03
C ILE A 28 5.12 1.97 4.09
N LEU A 29 4.02 2.22 3.37
CA LEU A 29 3.92 3.36 2.46
C LEU A 29 3.99 4.68 3.20
N VAL A 30 3.36 4.79 4.38
CA VAL A 30 3.49 5.98 5.24
C VAL A 30 4.95 6.19 5.61
N ILE A 31 5.65 5.13 6.01
CA ILE A 31 7.08 5.21 6.34
C ILE A 31 7.87 5.66 5.10
N SER A 32 7.64 5.07 3.93
CA SER A 32 8.30 5.44 2.68
C SER A 32 8.08 6.91 2.31
N ILE A 33 6.86 7.43 2.46
CA ILE A 33 6.57 8.85 2.20
C ILE A 33 7.35 9.75 3.15
N VAL A 34 7.38 9.43 4.45
CA VAL A 34 8.13 10.24 5.43
C VAL A 34 9.62 10.27 5.11
N PHE A 35 10.21 9.12 4.78
CA PHE A 35 11.62 9.05 4.36
C PHE A 35 11.87 9.85 3.08
N ASP A 36 10.99 9.73 2.10
CA ASP A 36 11.08 10.42 0.82
C ASP A 36 11.02 11.95 0.99
N VAL A 37 10.07 12.44 1.81
CA VAL A 37 9.99 13.87 2.17
C VAL A 37 11.25 14.33 2.90
N ALA A 38 11.76 13.54 3.84
CA ALA A 38 12.94 13.92 4.62
C ALA A 38 14.19 14.02 3.75
N GLU A 39 14.34 13.15 2.75
CA GLU A 39 15.47 13.16 1.81
C GLU A 39 15.41 14.33 0.84
N LYS A 40 14.20 14.72 0.41
CA LYS A 40 13.96 15.75 -0.61
C LYS A 40 13.48 17.08 -0.02
N ILE A 41 13.61 17.27 1.28
CA ILE A 41 13.03 18.42 1.97
C ILE A 41 13.57 19.76 1.42
N ASP A 42 14.85 19.81 1.09
CA ASP A 42 15.50 21.00 0.52
C ASP A 42 15.01 21.29 -0.90
N ASP A 43 14.80 20.25 -1.71
CA ASP A 43 14.28 20.37 -3.08
C ASP A 43 12.80 20.80 -3.09
N PHE A 44 12.01 20.32 -2.10
CA PHE A 44 10.60 20.69 -1.96
C PHE A 44 10.38 22.10 -1.40
N LEU A 45 11.40 22.67 -0.74
CA LEU A 45 11.36 24.04 -0.22
C LEU A 45 11.95 25.06 -1.22
N ALA A 46 12.45 24.61 -2.37
CA ALA A 46 12.89 25.50 -3.43
C ALA A 46 11.71 26.31 -4.01
N GLU A 47 11.98 27.57 -4.39
CA GLU A 47 10.98 28.62 -4.65
C GLU A 47 10.00 28.33 -5.81
N ASP A 48 10.26 27.29 -6.61
CA ASP A 48 9.52 27.00 -7.85
C ASP A 48 8.60 25.76 -7.77
N VAL A 49 8.50 25.08 -6.62
CA VAL A 49 7.69 23.85 -6.51
C VAL A 49 6.34 24.13 -5.86
N SER A 50 5.26 23.96 -6.62
CA SER A 50 3.91 24.09 -6.06
C SER A 50 3.54 22.84 -5.24
N LEU A 51 2.92 23.04 -4.07
CA LEU A 51 2.44 21.92 -3.22
C LEU A 51 1.47 21.00 -3.97
N HIS A 52 0.76 21.52 -4.97
CA HIS A 52 -0.13 20.74 -5.81
C HIS A 52 0.63 19.72 -6.66
N ASP A 53 1.73 20.13 -7.29
CA ASP A 53 2.53 19.25 -8.16
C ASP A 53 3.21 18.14 -7.34
N ILE A 54 3.65 18.45 -6.12
CA ILE A 54 4.20 17.45 -5.19
C ILE A 54 3.16 16.38 -4.83
N ILE A 55 1.92 16.78 -4.53
CA ILE A 55 0.89 15.84 -4.06
C ILE A 55 0.28 15.05 -5.24
N PHE A 56 -0.10 15.75 -6.31
CA PHE A 56 -0.88 15.17 -7.40
C PHE A 56 -0.01 14.58 -8.52
N ASP A 57 1.12 15.17 -8.86
CA ASP A 57 1.96 14.65 -9.94
C ASP A 57 3.01 13.67 -9.40
N TYR A 58 3.61 13.97 -8.25
CA TYR A 58 4.64 13.12 -7.68
C TYR A 58 4.04 11.98 -6.82
N TYR A 59 3.34 12.28 -5.72
CA TYR A 59 2.90 11.23 -4.79
C TYR A 59 1.83 10.28 -5.36
N LEU A 60 1.00 10.74 -6.30
CA LEU A 60 -0.01 9.90 -6.97
C LEU A 60 0.62 8.81 -7.83
N ASN A 61 1.81 9.05 -8.41
CA ASN A 61 2.58 8.03 -9.13
C ASN A 61 3.50 7.21 -8.20
N PHE A 62 4.07 7.87 -7.19
CA PHE A 62 4.94 7.24 -6.18
C PHE A 62 4.22 6.14 -5.41
N ILE A 63 3.01 6.42 -4.89
CA ILE A 63 2.29 5.49 -4.02
C ILE A 63 1.97 4.16 -4.72
N PRO A 64 1.36 4.13 -5.93
CA PRO A 64 1.12 2.88 -6.66
C PRO A 64 2.41 2.15 -7.04
N TYR A 65 3.47 2.86 -7.40
CA TYR A 65 4.76 2.26 -7.72
C TYR A 65 5.33 1.51 -6.51
N PHE A 66 5.43 2.17 -5.36
CA PHE A 66 5.93 1.54 -4.13
C PHE A 66 4.99 0.46 -3.59
N ALA A 67 3.67 0.64 -3.73
CA ALA A 67 2.70 -0.38 -3.37
C ALA A 67 2.90 -1.66 -4.19
N ASN A 68 3.14 -1.52 -5.50
CA ASN A 68 3.42 -2.65 -6.39
C ASN A 68 4.79 -3.28 -6.09
N LEU A 69 5.81 -2.45 -5.85
CA LEU A 69 7.15 -2.92 -5.49
C LEU A 69 7.15 -3.79 -4.23
N PHE A 70 6.43 -3.36 -3.19
CA PHE A 70 6.36 -4.09 -1.93
C PHE A 70 5.29 -5.19 -1.91
N SER A 71 4.35 -5.18 -2.85
CA SER A 71 3.22 -6.13 -2.92
C SER A 71 3.62 -7.59 -2.69
N PRO A 72 4.65 -8.18 -3.36
CA PRO A 72 5.00 -9.59 -3.17
C PRO A 72 5.36 -9.94 -1.73
N ILE A 73 6.08 -9.05 -1.04
CA ILE A 73 6.52 -9.24 0.35
C ILE A 73 5.31 -9.17 1.28
N PHE A 74 4.43 -8.19 1.08
CA PHE A 74 3.25 -8.03 1.95
C PHE A 74 2.17 -9.07 1.69
N VAL A 75 2.01 -9.54 0.45
CA VAL A 75 1.19 -10.72 0.15
C VAL A 75 1.70 -11.91 0.95
N PHE A 76 3.01 -12.18 0.91
CA PHE A 76 3.61 -13.29 1.65
C PHE A 76 3.38 -13.17 3.17
N ILE A 77 3.68 -12.01 3.76
CA ILE A 77 3.45 -11.76 5.19
C ILE A 77 1.97 -11.91 5.54
N SER A 78 1.07 -11.40 4.70
CA SER A 78 -0.38 -11.48 4.93
C SER A 78 -0.89 -12.92 4.91
N VAL A 79 -0.35 -13.77 4.03
CA VAL A 79 -0.68 -15.21 4.02
C VAL A 79 -0.16 -15.89 5.28
N ILE A 80 1.08 -15.65 5.70
CA ILE A 80 1.63 -16.23 6.94
C ILE A 80 0.82 -15.80 8.15
N PHE A 81 0.53 -14.51 8.28
CA PHE A 81 -0.24 -13.99 9.41
C PHE A 81 -1.67 -14.53 9.43
N PHE A 82 -2.29 -14.65 8.25
CA PHE A 82 -3.63 -15.21 8.12
C PHE A 82 -3.66 -16.70 8.49
N THR A 83 -2.66 -17.48 8.08
CA THR A 83 -2.61 -18.93 8.29
C THR A 83 -2.13 -19.35 9.68
N SER A 84 -1.39 -18.49 10.38
CA SER A 84 -0.83 -18.77 11.72
C SER A 84 -1.77 -18.45 12.88
N LYS A 85 -2.97 -17.94 12.59
CA LYS A 85 -3.98 -17.51 13.55
C LYS A 85 -5.20 -18.41 13.52
#